data_AF-A0A5K1D405-F1
#
_entry.id   AF-A0A5K1D405-F1
#
_cell.length_a   1.000
_cell.length_b   1.000
_cell.length_c   1.000
_cell.angle_alpha   90.00
_cell.angle_beta   90.00
_cell.angle_gamma   90.00
#
_symmetry.space_group_name_H-M   'P 1'
#
loop_
_entity.id
_entity.type
_entity.pdbx_description
1 polymer ?
#
loop_
_entity_poly.entity_id
_entity_poly.type
_entity_poly.pdbx_seq_one_letter_code
_entity_poly.pdbx_strand_id
1 'polypeptide(L)'
;KALNLIQYLMQENKADCMVLSELGFPRMIMHLAASKSADVRESALGSLLELIKGGGMGIISGASAEEGEELKQILQQRIDGIITMAPDDLGAAREERQLVDLLWRACYNEPSLLQEKGLVVLAGEDEPAPDVAGKMFEPPLRRWVAKQISDEKNYDPNPLFLGYAPPTESHAENANNENDGAP
;
A
#
# COMPACT_ATOMS: atom_id res chain seq x y z
N LYS A 1 12.24 -9.54 -13.23
CA LYS A 1 11.40 -9.37 -14.46
C LYS A 1 10.34 -10.46 -14.58
N ALA A 2 10.69 -11.74 -14.83
CA ALA A 2 9.69 -12.82 -14.90
C ALA A 2 8.92 -13.00 -13.58
N LEU A 3 9.62 -12.98 -12.43
CA LEU A 3 8.99 -13.04 -11.10
C LEU A 3 7.99 -11.90 -10.88
N ASN A 4 8.36 -10.67 -11.25
CA ASN A 4 7.46 -9.51 -11.09
C ASN A 4 6.20 -9.66 -11.95
N LEU A 5 6.31 -10.24 -13.15
CA LEU A 5 5.15 -10.54 -13.99
C LEU A 5 4.27 -11.62 -13.35
N ILE A 6 4.86 -12.69 -12.82
CA ILE A 6 4.12 -13.73 -12.09
C ILE A 6 3.40 -13.13 -10.88
N GLN A 7 4.09 -12.27 -10.13
CA GLN A 7 3.50 -11.54 -9.00
C GLN A 7 2.33 -10.66 -9.42
N TYR A 8 2.47 -9.92 -10.53
CA TYR A 8 1.40 -9.09 -11.08
C TYR A 8 0.16 -9.92 -11.47
N LEU A 9 0.35 -11.08 -12.13
CA LEU A 9 -0.76 -11.97 -12.51
C LEU A 9 -1.51 -12.49 -11.26
N MET A 10 -0.79 -12.91 -10.22
CA MET A 10 -1.38 -13.36 -8.95
C MET A 10 -2.12 -12.25 -8.18
N GLN A 11 -1.72 -10.99 -8.38
CA GLN A 11 -2.40 -9.84 -7.80
C GLN A 11 -3.70 -9.53 -8.53
N GLU A 12 -3.68 -9.61 -9.87
CA GLU A 12 -4.84 -9.34 -10.72
C GLU A 12 -5.89 -10.46 -10.63
N ASN A 13 -5.47 -11.73 -10.60
CA ASN A 13 -6.35 -12.88 -10.55
C ASN A 13 -5.90 -13.91 -9.51
N LYS A 14 -6.69 -14.08 -8.45
CA LYS A 14 -6.39 -15.03 -7.38
C LYS A 14 -6.45 -16.51 -7.81
N ALA A 15 -7.17 -16.83 -8.89
CA ALA A 15 -7.15 -18.19 -9.44
C ALA A 15 -5.75 -18.59 -9.96
N ASP A 16 -4.94 -17.62 -10.38
CA ASP A 16 -3.58 -17.87 -10.87
C ASP A 16 -2.67 -18.39 -9.76
N CYS A 17 -2.93 -18.05 -8.49
CA CYS A 17 -2.20 -18.61 -7.34
C CYS A 17 -2.35 -20.14 -7.25
N MET A 18 -3.56 -20.66 -7.50
CA MET A 18 -3.81 -22.11 -7.49
C MET A 18 -3.11 -22.80 -8.66
N VAL A 19 -3.23 -22.23 -9.87
CA VAL A 19 -2.59 -22.77 -11.07
C VAL A 19 -1.07 -22.85 -10.91
N LEU A 20 -0.43 -21.78 -10.40
CA LEU A 20 1.00 -21.77 -10.15
C LEU A 20 1.42 -22.82 -9.11
N SER A 21 0.58 -23.03 -8.10
CA SER A 21 0.81 -24.03 -7.06
C SER A 21 0.76 -25.45 -7.62
N GLU A 22 -0.21 -25.76 -8.48
CA GLU A 22 -0.30 -27.04 -9.20
C GLU A 22 0.87 -27.28 -10.16
N LEU A 23 1.40 -26.21 -10.76
CA LEU A 23 2.56 -26.26 -11.64
C LEU A 23 3.91 -26.39 -10.90
N GLY A 24 3.90 -26.45 -9.56
CA GLY A 24 5.11 -26.61 -8.76
C GLY A 24 5.97 -25.34 -8.63
N PHE A 25 5.41 -24.17 -8.91
CA PHE A 25 6.11 -22.89 -8.73
C PHE A 25 6.51 -22.61 -7.27
N PRO A 26 5.75 -23.00 -6.23
CA PRO A 26 6.14 -22.71 -4.84
C PRO A 26 7.57 -23.15 -4.53
N ARG A 27 7.95 -24.38 -4.89
CA ARG A 27 9.30 -24.91 -4.69
C ARG A 27 10.37 -24.11 -5.43
N MET A 28 10.12 -23.79 -6.69
CA MET A 28 11.04 -22.96 -7.48
C MET A 28 11.21 -21.57 -6.86
N ILE A 29 10.12 -20.94 -6.43
CA ILE A 29 10.15 -19.61 -5.82
C ILE A 29 10.85 -19.65 -4.45
N MET A 30 10.69 -20.71 -3.66
CA MET A 30 11.46 -20.90 -2.40
C MET A 30 12.97 -20.95 -2.67
N HIS A 31 13.43 -21.71 -3.67
CA HIS A 31 14.84 -21.69 -4.05
C HIS A 31 15.34 -20.31 -4.50
N LEU A 32 14.49 -19.52 -5.16
CA LEU A 32 14.81 -18.14 -5.55
C LEU A 32 14.84 -17.19 -4.35
N ALA A 33 14.01 -17.43 -3.33
CA ALA A 33 14.03 -16.67 -2.06
C ALA A 33 15.33 -16.91 -1.27
N ALA A 34 16.04 -18.02 -1.51
CA ALA A 34 17.37 -18.29 -0.96
C ALA A 34 18.54 -17.71 -1.81
N SER A 35 18.25 -16.97 -2.90
CA SER A 35 19.26 -16.41 -3.79
C SER A 35 20.18 -15.39 -3.09
N LYS A 36 21.37 -15.13 -3.65
CA LYS A 36 22.26 -14.06 -3.14
C LYS A 36 21.89 -12.66 -3.65
N SER A 37 21.15 -12.58 -4.76
CA SER A 37 20.70 -11.31 -5.33
C SER A 37 19.49 -10.77 -4.54
N ALA A 38 19.59 -9.54 -4.03
CA ALA A 38 18.53 -8.88 -3.28
C ALA A 38 17.24 -8.77 -4.10
N ASP A 39 17.32 -8.24 -5.32
CA ASP A 39 16.16 -8.08 -6.21
C ASP A 39 15.42 -9.39 -6.49
N VAL A 40 16.16 -10.48 -6.70
CA VAL A 40 15.58 -11.81 -6.96
C VAL A 40 14.94 -12.36 -5.70
N ARG A 41 15.62 -12.27 -4.55
CA ARG A 41 15.07 -12.70 -3.27
C ARG A 41 13.80 -11.94 -2.92
N GLU A 42 13.83 -10.62 -3.00
CA GLU A 42 12.70 -9.76 -2.68
C GLU A 42 11.50 -10.09 -3.57
N SER A 43 11.70 -10.18 -4.89
CA SER A 43 10.64 -10.55 -5.82
C SER A 43 10.08 -11.95 -5.52
N ALA A 44 10.94 -12.89 -5.12
CA ALA A 44 10.53 -14.25 -4.78
C ALA A 44 9.75 -14.30 -3.46
N LEU A 45 10.20 -13.60 -2.42
CA LEU A 45 9.51 -13.47 -1.14
C LEU A 45 8.13 -12.81 -1.33
N GLY A 46 8.06 -11.75 -2.13
CA GLY A 46 6.79 -11.12 -2.49
C GLY A 46 5.85 -12.07 -3.23
N SER A 47 6.38 -12.90 -4.13
CA SER A 47 5.60 -13.91 -4.85
C SER A 47 5.09 -15.02 -3.92
N LEU A 48 5.90 -15.50 -2.97
CA LEU A 48 5.47 -16.47 -1.95
C LEU A 48 4.35 -15.91 -1.08
N LEU A 49 4.44 -14.63 -0.70
CA LEU A 49 3.43 -13.99 0.12
C LEU A 49 2.09 -13.92 -0.61
N GLU A 50 2.10 -13.62 -1.91
CA GLU A 50 0.88 -13.63 -2.73
C GLU A 50 0.30 -15.04 -2.93
N LEU A 51 1.15 -16.07 -3.05
CA LEU A 51 0.70 -17.46 -3.08
C LEU A 51 0.00 -17.87 -1.79
N ILE A 52 0.55 -17.47 -0.63
CA ILE A 52 -0.05 -17.74 0.68
C ILE A 52 -1.39 -17.02 0.83
N LYS A 53 -1.45 -15.73 0.51
CA LYS A 53 -2.70 -14.94 0.58
C LYS A 53 -3.77 -15.44 -0.39
N GLY A 54 -3.37 -15.89 -1.58
CA GLY A 54 -4.27 -16.41 -2.61
C GLY A 54 -4.76 -17.84 -2.38
N GLY A 55 -4.38 -18.47 -1.26
CA GLY A 55 -4.74 -19.85 -0.97
C GLY A 55 -4.04 -20.88 -1.86
N GLY A 56 -3.14 -20.45 -2.75
CA GLY A 56 -2.29 -21.33 -3.56
C GLY A 56 -1.33 -22.13 -2.69
N MET A 57 -0.78 -21.46 -1.67
CA MET A 57 -0.09 -22.11 -0.55
C MET A 57 -1.09 -22.49 0.55
N GLY A 58 -2.31 -22.94 0.20
CA GLY A 58 -3.32 -23.48 1.13
C GLY A 58 -2.83 -24.71 1.92
N ILE A 59 -1.56 -25.01 1.74
CA ILE A 59 -0.77 -25.93 2.49
C ILE A 59 0.34 -25.10 3.16
N ILE A 60 0.24 -25.04 4.48
CA ILE A 60 1.29 -25.64 5.32
C ILE A 60 0.80 -27.04 5.83
N SER A 61 -0.41 -27.49 5.43
CA SER A 61 -1.00 -28.84 5.63
C SER A 61 -0.99 -29.91 4.50
N GLY A 62 -0.61 -29.68 3.24
CA GLY A 62 -0.56 -30.65 2.10
C GLY A 62 0.54 -30.64 0.97
N ALA A 63 1.14 -29.54 0.48
CA ALA A 63 2.59 -29.45 0.24
C ALA A 63 3.38 -30.18 1.34
N SER A 64 4.44 -30.86 0.92
CA SER A 64 5.17 -31.78 1.79
C SER A 64 5.57 -31.05 3.08
N ALA A 65 5.49 -31.74 4.23
CA ALA A 65 6.00 -31.21 5.50
C ALA A 65 7.44 -30.68 5.34
N GLU A 66 8.21 -31.30 4.45
CA GLU A 66 9.55 -30.89 4.03
C GLU A 66 9.61 -29.46 3.46
N GLU A 67 8.63 -29.06 2.64
CA GLU A 67 8.59 -27.72 2.02
C GLU A 67 8.28 -26.63 3.06
N GLY A 68 7.45 -26.95 4.06
CA GLY A 68 7.19 -26.05 5.19
C GLY A 68 8.41 -25.85 6.09
N GLU A 69 9.20 -26.92 6.31
CA GLU A 69 10.46 -26.85 7.03
C GLU A 69 11.54 -26.10 6.23
N GLU A 70 11.62 -26.32 4.91
CA GLU A 70 12.53 -25.60 4.02
C GLU A 70 12.23 -24.09 4.03
N LEU A 71 10.96 -23.70 3.89
CA LEU A 71 10.56 -22.29 3.97
C LEU A 71 10.93 -21.69 5.32
N LYS A 72 10.70 -22.42 6.43
CA LYS A 72 11.07 -21.97 7.77
C LYS A 72 12.57 -21.70 7.86
N GLN A 73 13.38 -22.62 7.35
CA GLN A 73 14.84 -22.51 7.36
C GLN A 73 15.31 -21.32 6.52
N ILE A 74 14.75 -21.12 5.32
CA ILE A 74 15.09 -19.99 4.45
C ILE A 74 14.78 -18.66 5.15
N LEU A 75 13.58 -18.53 5.73
CA LEU A 75 13.19 -17.32 6.44
C LEU A 75 14.07 -17.08 7.66
N GLN A 76 14.39 -18.12 8.43
CA GLN A 76 15.25 -17.99 9.61
C GLN A 76 16.68 -17.56 9.23
N GLN A 77 17.26 -18.15 8.19
CA GLN A 77 18.56 -17.73 7.68
C GLN A 77 18.56 -16.28 7.19
N ARG A 78 17.47 -15.81 6.58
CA ARG A 78 17.36 -14.38 6.19
C ARG A 78 17.16 -13.47 7.38
N ILE A 79 16.36 -13.85 8.38
CA ILE A 79 16.23 -13.11 9.64
C ILE A 79 17.61 -12.93 10.28
N ASP A 80 18.38 -14.00 10.43
CA ASP A 80 19.74 -13.94 11.00
C ASP A 80 20.66 -13.05 10.16
N GLY A 81 20.60 -13.20 8.83
CA GLY A 81 21.36 -12.37 7.90
C GLY A 81 21.04 -10.88 8.06
N ILE A 82 19.75 -10.52 8.13
CA ILE A 82 19.29 -9.15 8.34
C ILE A 82 19.75 -8.62 9.70
N ILE A 83 19.65 -9.40 10.78
CA ILE A 83 20.09 -8.98 12.12
C ILE A 83 21.58 -8.60 12.13
N THR A 84 22.40 -9.28 11.32
CA THR A 84 23.84 -9.01 11.20
C THR A 84 24.22 -7.93 10.17
N MET A 85 23.27 -7.39 9.42
CA MET A 85 23.54 -6.35 8.41
C MET A 85 23.98 -5.03 9.05
N ALA A 86 24.79 -4.27 8.32
CA ALA A 86 25.15 -2.91 8.68
C ALA A 86 23.93 -1.97 8.59
N PRO A 87 23.88 -0.86 9.35
CA PRO A 87 22.74 0.06 9.34
C PRO A 87 22.44 0.65 7.95
N ASP A 88 23.48 0.93 7.16
CA ASP A 88 23.31 1.43 5.79
C ASP A 88 22.63 0.39 4.89
N ASP A 89 23.00 -0.88 5.05
CA ASP A 89 22.42 -2.00 4.29
C ASP A 89 21.00 -2.34 4.76
N LEU A 90 20.68 -2.13 6.04
CA LEU A 90 19.34 -2.31 6.58
C LEU A 90 18.32 -1.37 5.92
N GLY A 91 18.72 -0.13 5.64
CA GLY A 91 17.90 0.82 4.89
C GLY A 91 17.64 0.36 3.46
N ALA A 92 18.67 -0.17 2.79
CA ALA A 92 18.55 -0.72 1.44
C ALA A 92 17.70 -2.01 1.37
N ALA A 93 17.60 -2.76 2.48
CA ALA A 93 16.83 -4.00 2.58
C ALA A 93 15.41 -3.80 3.16
N ARG A 94 14.83 -2.60 3.06
CA ARG A 94 13.52 -2.26 3.66
C ARG A 94 12.42 -3.23 3.24
N GLU A 95 12.23 -3.42 1.96
CA GLU A 95 11.17 -4.25 1.39
C GLU A 95 11.35 -5.71 1.82
N GLU A 96 12.60 -6.20 1.77
CA GLU A 96 12.93 -7.54 2.21
C GLU A 96 12.62 -7.76 3.70
N ARG A 97 12.94 -6.80 4.58
CA ARG A 97 12.61 -6.86 6.03
C ARG A 97 11.12 -6.98 6.27
N GLN A 98 10.32 -6.19 5.57
CA GLN A 98 8.87 -6.21 5.68
C GLN A 98 8.28 -7.52 5.14
N LEU A 99 8.77 -7.99 3.99
CA LEU A 99 8.30 -9.24 3.38
C LEU A 99 8.59 -10.46 4.26
N VAL A 100 9.79 -10.55 4.83
CA VAL A 100 10.17 -11.64 5.72
C VAL A 100 9.28 -11.68 6.97
N ASP A 101 9.01 -10.53 7.59
CA ASP A 101 8.11 -10.45 8.75
C ASP A 101 6.67 -10.85 8.39
N LEU A 102 6.14 -10.32 7.28
CA LEU A 102 4.80 -10.64 6.80
C LEU A 102 4.65 -12.13 6.46
N LEU A 103 5.66 -12.73 5.81
CA LEU A 103 5.70 -14.16 5.51
C LEU A 103 5.73 -15.00 6.77
N TRP A 104 6.61 -14.66 7.73
CA TRP A 104 6.72 -15.37 8.99
C TRP A 104 5.38 -15.40 9.73
N ARG A 105 4.74 -14.24 9.86
CA ARG A 105 3.43 -14.12 10.51
C ARG A 105 2.35 -14.89 9.74
N ALA A 106 2.34 -14.81 8.41
CA ALA A 106 1.36 -15.51 7.59
C ALA A 106 1.49 -17.04 7.67
N CYS A 107 2.72 -17.56 7.83
CA CYS A 107 2.98 -18.99 7.87
C CYS A 107 2.82 -19.60 9.28
N TYR A 108 3.28 -18.89 10.32
CA TYR A 108 3.46 -19.46 11.66
C TYR A 108 2.58 -18.80 12.73
N ASN A 109 1.87 -17.70 12.41
CA ASN A 109 1.04 -16.95 13.36
C ASN A 109 1.79 -16.44 14.61
N GLU A 110 3.11 -16.29 14.50
CA GLU A 110 4.00 -15.81 15.57
C GLU A 110 4.70 -14.51 15.13
N PRO A 111 5.14 -13.64 16.07
CA PRO A 111 6.00 -12.51 15.73
C PRO A 111 7.37 -13.02 15.25
N SER A 112 7.98 -12.33 14.30
CA SER A 112 9.34 -12.64 13.87
C SER A 112 10.37 -12.05 14.84
N LEU A 113 11.58 -12.62 14.90
CA LEU A 113 12.69 -12.03 15.68
C LEU A 113 13.07 -10.62 15.17
N LEU A 114 12.76 -10.29 13.91
CA LEU A 114 12.94 -8.94 13.39
C LEU A 114 11.98 -7.96 14.07
N GLN A 115 10.74 -8.39 14.31
CA GLN A 115 9.74 -7.58 15.00
C GLN A 115 10.14 -7.34 16.46
N GLU A 116 10.59 -8.39 17.15
CA GLU A 116 11.06 -8.29 18.54
C GLU A 116 12.25 -7.35 18.69
N LYS A 117 13.14 -7.30 17.70
CA LYS A 117 14.30 -6.39 17.67
C LYS A 117 13.97 -4.99 17.14
N GLY A 118 12.74 -4.72 16.73
CA GLY A 118 12.35 -3.43 16.14
C GLY A 118 13.03 -3.15 14.79
N LEU A 119 13.39 -4.18 14.04
CA LEU A 119 14.09 -4.06 12.76
C LEU A 119 13.14 -4.09 11.56
N VAL A 120 11.85 -4.39 11.74
CA VAL A 120 10.89 -4.50 10.61
C VAL A 120 10.62 -3.16 9.95
N VAL A 121 10.46 -2.10 10.75
CA VAL A 121 10.30 -0.72 10.27
C VAL A 121 11.24 0.15 11.12
N LEU A 122 12.24 0.74 10.48
CA LEU A 122 13.19 1.62 11.16
C LEU A 122 12.59 3.02 11.33
N ALA A 123 13.07 3.74 12.34
CA ALA A 123 12.65 5.12 12.57
C ALA A 123 12.97 5.99 11.35
N GLY A 124 12.00 6.77 10.87
CA GLY A 124 12.14 7.65 9.71
C GLY A 124 11.77 7.05 8.36
N GLU A 125 11.53 5.73 8.25
CA GLU A 125 11.19 5.09 6.96
C GLU A 125 9.76 5.41 6.48
N ASP A 126 8.88 5.74 7.41
CA ASP A 126 7.46 6.07 7.16
C ASP A 126 7.17 7.55 7.45
N GLU A 127 8.21 8.36 7.66
CA GLU A 127 8.03 9.80 7.81
C GLU A 127 7.69 10.43 6.45
N PRO A 128 6.58 11.19 6.34
CA PRO A 128 6.27 11.90 5.12
C PRO A 128 7.41 12.88 4.81
N ALA A 129 7.80 12.95 3.54
CA ALA A 129 8.84 13.88 3.11
C ALA A 129 8.52 15.29 3.63
N PRO A 130 9.50 16.00 4.22
CA PRO A 130 9.24 17.32 4.77
C PRO A 130 8.70 18.21 3.65
N ASP A 131 7.59 18.91 3.90
CA ASP A 131 6.98 19.81 2.92
C ASP A 131 7.89 21.03 2.70
N VAL A 132 8.87 20.87 1.82
CA VAL A 132 9.79 21.94 1.40
C VAL A 132 9.12 22.89 0.40
N ALA A 133 8.20 22.37 -0.41
CA ALA A 133 7.52 23.13 -1.45
C ALA A 133 6.45 24.06 -0.88
N GLY A 134 5.62 23.59 0.06
CA GLY A 134 4.58 24.39 0.70
C GLY A 134 5.12 25.59 1.46
N LYS A 135 6.32 25.50 2.05
CA LYS A 135 6.98 26.65 2.69
C LYS A 135 7.47 27.70 1.68
N MET A 136 7.99 27.26 0.53
CA MET A 136 8.52 28.17 -0.50
C MET A 136 7.42 28.73 -1.42
N PHE A 137 6.37 27.96 -1.67
CA PHE A 137 5.31 28.24 -2.64
C PHE A 137 3.94 28.38 -2.01
N GLU A 138 3.87 28.65 -0.70
CA GLU A 138 2.60 28.95 -0.05
C GLU A 138 1.94 30.12 -0.79
N PRO A 139 0.80 29.91 -1.47
CA PRO A 139 0.15 30.98 -2.21
C PRO A 139 -0.23 32.09 -1.23
N PRO A 140 -0.19 33.36 -1.65
CA PRO A 140 -0.53 34.50 -0.78
C PRO A 140 -1.88 34.32 -0.06
N LEU A 141 -2.84 33.65 -0.70
CA LEU A 141 -4.14 33.30 -0.13
C LEU A 141 -4.05 32.38 1.11
N ARG A 142 -3.14 31.40 1.12
CA ARG A 142 -2.91 30.53 2.29
C ARG A 142 -2.24 31.29 3.44
N ARG A 143 -1.29 32.18 3.14
CA ARG A 143 -0.68 33.08 4.13
C ARG A 143 -1.70 34.05 4.75
N TRP A 144 -2.66 34.54 3.97
CA TRP A 144 -3.73 35.41 4.45
C TRP A 144 -4.69 34.70 5.40
N VAL A 145 -5.11 33.47 5.06
CA VAL A 145 -5.97 32.65 5.92
C VAL A 145 -5.25 32.27 7.22
N ALA A 146 -3.98 31.85 7.15
CA ALA A 146 -3.21 31.51 8.35
C ALA A 146 -2.99 32.71 9.29
N LYS A 147 -2.81 33.92 8.73
CA LYS A 147 -2.69 35.16 9.51
C LYS A 147 -3.99 35.56 10.20
N GLN A 148 -5.14 35.35 9.56
CA GLN A 148 -6.44 35.60 10.21
C GLN A 148 -6.65 34.66 11.41
N ILE A 149 -6.29 33.36 11.27
CA ILE A 149 -6.45 32.39 12.36
C ILE A 149 -5.48 32.65 13.54
N SER A 150 -4.28 33.18 13.28
CA SER A 150 -3.33 33.54 14.36
C SER A 150 -3.70 34.82 15.10
N ASP A 151 -4.36 35.76 14.41
CA ASP A 151 -4.83 37.02 14.98
C ASP A 151 -6.24 36.87 15.62
N GLU A 152 -7.02 35.85 15.23
CA GLU A 152 -8.32 35.49 15.81
C GLU A 152 -8.18 34.59 17.06
N LYS A 153 -7.58 35.14 18.13
CA LYS A 153 -7.98 34.78 19.51
C LYS A 153 -9.19 35.59 19.98
N ASN A 154 -9.96 36.15 19.04
CA ASN A 154 -11.25 36.75 19.28
C ASN A 154 -12.00 36.85 17.95
N TYR A 155 -13.29 36.51 17.97
CA TYR A 155 -14.32 36.64 16.94
C TYR A 155 -14.84 35.38 16.23
N ASP A 156 -16.17 35.34 16.21
CA ASP A 156 -17.10 34.25 15.87
C ASP A 156 -17.08 33.88 14.37
N PRO A 157 -17.37 32.61 14.02
CA PRO A 157 -17.27 32.12 12.65
C PRO A 157 -18.55 32.46 11.88
N ASN A 158 -18.46 33.31 10.86
CA ASN A 158 -19.49 33.37 9.82
C ASN A 158 -19.15 32.37 8.70
N PRO A 159 -20.02 31.40 8.39
CA PRO A 159 -19.74 30.37 7.40
C PRO A 159 -19.86 30.95 5.97
N LEU A 160 -18.97 30.47 5.11
CA LEU A 160 -18.76 30.88 3.72
C LEU A 160 -20.03 30.70 2.86
N PHE A 161 -20.55 31.80 2.30
CA PHE A 161 -21.61 31.78 1.29
C PHE A 161 -21.07 31.32 -0.07
N LEU A 162 -21.50 30.13 -0.47
CA LEU A 162 -21.32 29.51 -1.77
C LEU A 162 -22.10 30.30 -2.85
N GLY A 163 -21.45 30.58 -3.97
CA GLY A 163 -22.05 30.64 -5.31
C GLY A 163 -23.15 31.70 -5.58
N TYR A 164 -22.75 32.80 -6.21
CA TYR A 164 -23.65 33.75 -6.87
C TYR A 164 -24.42 33.04 -8.01
N ALA A 165 -25.75 33.01 -7.96
CA ALA A 165 -26.61 32.66 -9.09
C ALA A 165 -27.02 33.94 -9.85
N PRO A 166 -27.09 33.93 -11.20
CA PRO A 166 -27.41 35.13 -11.96
C PRO A 166 -28.92 35.46 -11.90
N PRO A 167 -29.30 36.75 -11.91
CA PRO A 167 -30.69 37.17 -11.83
C PRO A 167 -31.43 37.01 -13.16
N THR A 168 -32.65 36.47 -13.10
CA THR A 168 -33.63 36.47 -14.20
C THR A 168 -34.33 37.83 -14.28
N GLU A 169 -34.14 38.57 -15.38
CA GLU A 169 -34.93 39.76 -15.69
C GLU A 169 -36.22 39.39 -16.41
N SER A 170 -37.36 39.76 -15.81
CA SER A 170 -38.69 39.71 -16.37
C SER A 170 -39.03 41.04 -17.05
N HIS A 171 -39.34 41.02 -18.33
CA HIS A 171 -40.06 42.10 -19.01
C HIS A 171 -41.41 41.58 -19.55
N ALA A 172 -42.46 42.34 -19.28
CA ALA A 172 -43.86 42.02 -19.48
C ALA A 172 -44.44 42.51 -20.82
N GLU A 173 -45.64 41.96 -21.13
CA GLU A 173 -46.66 42.42 -22.10
C GLU A 173 -46.33 42.20 -23.60
N ASN A 174 -47.20 41.68 -24.47
CA ASN A 174 -48.66 41.84 -24.52
C ASN A 174 -49.34 40.86 -25.52
N ALA A 175 -50.62 40.57 -25.26
CA ALA A 175 -51.74 40.42 -26.23
C ALA A 175 -51.78 39.28 -27.28
N ASN A 176 -52.67 38.29 -27.10
CA ASN A 176 -54.02 38.21 -27.73
C ASN A 176 -54.54 36.78 -27.98
N ASN A 177 -55.85 36.63 -27.68
CA ASN A 177 -56.89 35.77 -28.30
C ASN A 177 -56.73 34.24 -28.23
N GLU A 178 -57.76 33.41 -28.13
CA GLU A 178 -59.21 33.47 -27.89
C GLU A 178 -59.62 31.98 -27.86
N ASN A 179 -60.57 31.59 -26.98
CA ASN A 179 -61.62 30.57 -27.24
C ASN A 179 -61.18 29.09 -27.42
N ASP A 180 -61.88 28.03 -27.03
CA ASP A 180 -63.21 27.74 -26.49
C ASP A 180 -63.12 26.29 -25.94
N GLY A 181 -63.74 25.93 -24.82
CA GLY A 181 -64.89 25.01 -24.87
C GLY A 181 -64.63 23.60 -24.34
N ALA A 182 -65.12 23.34 -23.12
CA ALA A 182 -65.25 22.02 -22.47
C ALA A 182 -66.50 21.26 -23.04
N PRO A 183 -66.97 20.09 -22.54
CA PRO A 183 -66.83 19.48 -21.21
C PRO A 183 -66.04 18.16 -21.15
#